data_AF-A0A9N6YYT5-F1
#
_entry.id   AF-A0A9N6YYT5-F1
#
_cell.length_a   1.000
_cell.length_b   1.000
_cell.length_c   1.000
_cell.angle_alpha   90.00
_cell.angle_beta   90.00
_cell.angle_gamma   90.00
#
_symmetry.space_group_name_H-M   'P 1'
#
loop_
_entity.id
_entity.type
_entity.pdbx_description
1 polymer ?
#
loop_
_entity_poly.entity_id
_entity_poly.type
_entity_poly.pdbx_seq_one_letter_code
_entity_poly.pdbx_strand_id
1 'polypeptide(L)'
;MSRVDVLRERIANRLGEPDRLQFPSGWKLSTSWQRAQAVPSAVGPVNPAEFDVLLGDRDDETALSRHRVLFAVYEGDLVAECDCDGHHFRDWCAHVALLWWRWSREDLGVTDLDTGETYLSPPWWFSVDDAEADRAEADASPPAVADGGVDR
;
A
#
# COMPACT_ATOMS: atom_id res chain seq x y z
N MET A 1 27.36 -7.09 5.80
CA MET A 1 26.05 -6.53 5.42
C MET A 1 24.97 -7.39 6.01
N SER A 2 24.04 -6.74 6.72
CA SER A 2 22.83 -7.36 7.25
C SER A 2 21.86 -7.70 6.11
N ARG A 3 20.86 -8.55 6.40
CA ARG A 3 19.77 -8.85 5.44
C ARG A 3 18.97 -7.59 5.09
N VAL A 4 18.84 -6.65 6.04
CA VAL A 4 18.17 -5.37 5.85
C VAL A 4 18.99 -4.48 4.92
N ASP A 5 20.31 -4.40 5.10
CA ASP A 5 21.21 -3.58 4.26
C ASP A 5 21.11 -4.00 2.78
N VAL A 6 21.09 -5.32 2.52
CA VAL A 6 20.94 -5.87 1.15
C VAL A 6 19.60 -5.49 0.54
N LEU A 7 18.51 -5.51 1.32
CA LEU A 7 17.18 -5.17 0.84
C LEU A 7 17.04 -3.67 0.56
N ARG A 8 17.58 -2.85 1.46
CA ARG A 8 17.67 -1.40 1.27
C ARG A 8 18.38 -1.06 -0.03
N GLU A 9 19.56 -1.64 -0.26
CA GLU A 9 20.32 -1.45 -1.49
C GLU A 9 19.57 -1.95 -2.72
N ARG A 10 18.83 -3.06 -2.61
CA ARG A 10 18.01 -3.59 -3.72
C ARG A 10 16.87 -2.65 -4.12
N ILE A 11 16.17 -2.08 -3.12
CA ILE A 11 15.09 -1.13 -3.36
C ILE A 11 15.65 0.17 -3.92
N ALA A 12 16.75 0.68 -3.37
CA ALA A 12 17.41 1.89 -3.86
C ALA A 12 17.95 1.75 -5.31
N ASN A 13 18.36 0.55 -5.72
CA ASN A 13 18.90 0.26 -7.05
C ASN A 13 17.83 -0.10 -8.10
N ARG A 14 16.53 -0.07 -7.76
CA ARG A 14 15.47 -0.28 -8.76
C ARG A 14 15.45 0.87 -9.76
N LEU A 15 15.02 0.55 -10.99
CA LEU A 15 14.71 1.60 -11.97
C LEU A 15 13.34 2.19 -11.60
N GLY A 16 13.34 3.44 -11.15
CA GLY A 16 12.16 4.13 -10.60
C GLY A 16 12.18 4.20 -9.06
N GLU A 17 11.50 5.19 -8.48
CA GLU A 17 11.27 5.25 -7.04
C GLU A 17 10.29 4.12 -6.64
N PRO A 18 10.47 3.46 -5.49
CA PRO A 18 9.51 2.46 -5.03
C PRO A 18 8.14 3.10 -4.79
N ASP A 19 7.07 2.40 -5.16
CA ASP A 19 5.72 2.91 -5.02
C ASP A 19 5.38 3.12 -3.54
N ARG A 20 5.20 4.40 -3.19
CA ARG A 20 4.65 4.80 -1.89
C ARG A 20 3.18 4.38 -1.86
N LEU A 21 2.75 3.75 -0.78
CA LEU A 21 1.36 3.34 -0.65
C LEU A 21 0.46 4.57 -0.63
N GLN A 22 -0.44 4.65 -1.62
CA GLN A 22 -1.49 5.64 -1.67
C GLN A 22 -2.86 4.98 -1.49
N PHE A 23 -3.57 5.35 -0.42
CA PHE A 23 -4.92 4.84 -0.16
C PHE A 23 -5.93 5.59 -1.02
N PRO A 24 -6.67 4.96 -1.96
CA PRO A 24 -7.61 5.69 -2.81
C PRO A 24 -8.76 6.33 -2.00
N SER A 25 -9.43 7.34 -2.56
CA SER A 25 -10.58 7.97 -1.90
C SER A 25 -11.66 6.95 -1.56
N GLY A 26 -12.15 6.94 -0.32
CA GLY A 26 -13.15 5.99 0.15
C GLY A 26 -12.64 4.54 0.17
N TRP A 27 -11.33 4.32 0.30
CA TRP A 27 -10.73 2.98 0.32
C TRP A 27 -11.35 2.06 1.39
N LYS A 28 -11.80 2.61 2.53
CA LYS A 28 -12.53 1.88 3.59
C LYS A 28 -13.87 1.30 3.09
N LEU A 29 -14.42 1.81 1.99
CA LEU A 29 -15.62 1.30 1.32
C LEU A 29 -15.30 0.43 0.10
N SER A 30 -14.03 0.33 -0.29
CA SER A 30 -13.61 -0.43 -1.47
C SER A 30 -13.85 -1.94 -1.31
N THR A 31 -14.08 -2.61 -2.43
CA THR A 31 -14.21 -4.08 -2.46
C THR A 31 -12.92 -4.78 -2.01
N SER A 32 -11.75 -4.22 -2.34
CA SER A 32 -10.44 -4.68 -1.86
C SER A 32 -10.39 -4.73 -0.33
N TRP A 33 -10.81 -3.65 0.33
CA TRP A 33 -10.81 -3.54 1.79
C TRP A 33 -11.80 -4.48 2.44
N GLN A 34 -13.02 -4.58 1.91
CA GLN A 34 -14.01 -5.51 2.41
C GLN A 34 -13.54 -6.96 2.26
N ARG A 35 -12.94 -7.32 1.13
CA ARG A 35 -12.44 -8.67 0.86
C ARG A 35 -11.31 -9.04 1.82
N ALA A 36 -10.36 -8.14 2.05
CA ALA A 36 -9.27 -8.33 2.99
C ALA A 36 -9.73 -8.72 4.41
N GLN A 37 -10.92 -8.28 4.83
CA GLN A 37 -11.48 -8.57 6.15
C GLN A 37 -12.34 -9.84 6.20
N ALA A 38 -12.92 -10.25 5.08
CA ALA A 38 -14.01 -11.21 5.06
C ALA A 38 -13.63 -12.61 4.60
N VAL A 39 -12.60 -12.74 3.76
CA VAL A 39 -12.25 -14.03 3.12
C VAL A 39 -11.10 -14.73 3.85
N PRO A 40 -10.99 -16.06 3.75
CA PRO A 40 -9.85 -16.80 4.26
C PRO A 40 -8.52 -16.24 3.73
N SER A 41 -7.56 -16.05 4.63
CA SER A 41 -6.26 -15.48 4.29
C SER A 41 -5.12 -16.04 5.14
N ALA A 42 -3.92 -16.04 4.55
CA ALA A 42 -2.68 -16.29 5.26
C ALA A 42 -1.61 -15.30 4.80
N VAL A 43 -0.77 -14.86 5.73
CA VAL A 43 0.36 -13.96 5.48
C VAL A 43 1.59 -14.59 6.09
N GLY A 44 2.67 -14.67 5.31
CA GLY A 44 3.97 -15.18 5.78
C GLY A 44 5.10 -14.23 5.39
N PRO A 45 5.99 -13.85 6.31
CA PRO A 45 7.16 -13.05 5.95
C PRO A 45 8.10 -13.87 5.07
N VAL A 46 8.51 -13.31 3.94
CA VAL A 46 9.55 -13.88 3.06
C VAL A 46 10.91 -13.33 3.49
N ASN A 47 10.96 -12.03 3.73
CA ASN A 47 12.09 -11.28 4.24
C ASN A 47 11.59 -10.01 4.95
N PRO A 48 12.47 -9.17 5.53
CA PRO A 48 12.06 -7.95 6.21
C PRO A 48 11.18 -6.97 5.39
N ALA A 49 11.22 -7.02 4.06
CA ALA A 49 10.48 -6.11 3.20
C ALA A 49 9.32 -6.77 2.43
N GLU A 50 9.26 -8.10 2.35
CA GLU A 50 8.31 -8.81 1.48
C GLU A 50 7.54 -9.90 2.23
N PHE A 51 6.26 -10.02 1.88
CA PHE A 51 5.34 -11.01 2.42
C PHE A 51 4.73 -11.84 1.29
N ASP A 52 4.60 -13.14 1.52
CA ASP A 52 3.73 -13.97 0.71
C ASP A 52 2.32 -13.85 1.28
N VAL A 53 1.39 -13.39 0.44
CA VAL A 53 -0.01 -13.20 0.80
C VAL A 53 -0.86 -14.22 0.04
N LEU A 54 -1.57 -15.05 0.79
CA LEU A 54 -2.57 -15.98 0.29
C LEU A 54 -3.95 -15.42 0.64
N LEU A 55 -4.80 -15.21 -0.37
CA LEU A 55 -6.12 -14.61 -0.19
C LEU A 55 -7.16 -15.32 -1.06
N GLY A 56 -8.23 -15.80 -0.42
CA GLY A 56 -9.37 -16.43 -1.10
C GLY A 56 -10.18 -15.46 -1.94
N ASP A 57 -10.93 -15.99 -2.90
CA ASP A 57 -11.92 -15.23 -3.64
C ASP A 57 -13.24 -15.10 -2.86
N ARG A 58 -13.99 -14.02 -3.12
CA ARG A 58 -15.28 -13.80 -2.45
C ARG A 58 -16.34 -14.78 -2.99
N ASP A 59 -16.25 -15.11 -4.27
CA ASP A 59 -17.22 -15.97 -4.95
C ASP A 59 -16.79 -17.45 -4.94
N ASP A 60 -15.51 -17.73 -4.66
CA ASP A 60 -14.96 -19.08 -4.52
C ASP A 60 -13.84 -19.13 -3.47
N GLU A 61 -14.17 -19.58 -2.26
CA GLU A 61 -13.21 -19.68 -1.15
C GLU A 61 -12.12 -20.75 -1.39
N THR A 62 -12.32 -21.65 -2.36
CA THR A 62 -11.30 -22.64 -2.76
C THR A 62 -10.32 -22.07 -3.80
N ALA A 63 -10.70 -20.98 -4.48
CA ALA A 63 -9.83 -20.22 -5.36
C ALA A 63 -8.94 -19.27 -4.53
N LEU A 64 -7.75 -19.76 -4.17
CA LEU A 64 -6.76 -18.98 -3.44
C LEU A 64 -5.78 -18.31 -4.42
N SER A 65 -5.65 -16.99 -4.32
CA SER A 65 -4.61 -16.22 -5.01
C SER A 65 -3.39 -16.07 -4.10
N ARG A 66 -2.19 -16.35 -4.62
CA ARG A 66 -0.92 -16.13 -3.91
C ARG A 66 -0.12 -15.07 -4.63
N HIS A 67 0.26 -14.02 -3.90
CA HIS A 67 1.03 -12.90 -4.42
C HIS A 67 2.18 -12.58 -3.49
N ARG A 68 3.30 -12.10 -4.05
CA ARG A 68 4.39 -11.52 -3.26
C ARG A 68 4.19 -10.03 -3.19
N VAL A 69 4.14 -9.51 -1.96
CA VAL A 69 3.87 -8.11 -1.70
C VAL A 69 5.06 -7.50 -0.99
N LEU A 70 5.66 -6.47 -1.59
CA LEU A 70 6.57 -5.57 -0.89
C LEU A 70 5.71 -4.72 0.06
N PHE A 71 6.10 -4.64 1.33
CA PHE A 71 5.39 -3.87 2.35
C PHE A 71 6.35 -3.53 3.49
N ALA A 72 6.97 -2.37 3.44
CA ALA A 72 8.03 -1.97 4.37
C ALA A 72 8.03 -0.46 4.60
N VAL A 73 8.63 -0.01 5.69
CA VAL A 73 8.96 1.41 5.84
C VAL A 73 10.32 1.65 5.20
N TYR A 74 10.39 2.62 4.29
CA TYR A 74 11.59 3.02 3.58
C TYR A 74 11.58 4.53 3.35
N GLU A 75 12.66 5.19 3.73
CA GLU A 75 12.84 6.64 3.72
C GLU A 75 11.72 7.41 4.47
N GLY A 76 11.15 6.78 5.51
CA GLY A 76 10.06 7.34 6.31
C GLY A 76 8.66 7.13 5.72
N ASP A 77 8.56 6.59 4.50
CA ASP A 77 7.30 6.27 3.83
C ASP A 77 7.02 4.76 3.84
N LEU A 78 5.76 4.39 3.71
CA LEU A 78 5.34 3.00 3.59
C LEU A 78 5.35 2.69 2.10
N VAL A 79 6.31 1.87 1.69
CA VAL A 79 6.38 1.38 0.32
C VAL A 79 5.57 0.10 0.23
N ALA A 80 4.72 0.01 -0.80
CA ALA A 80 3.90 -1.16 -1.03
C ALA A 80 3.78 -1.46 -2.52
N GLU A 81 4.08 -2.71 -2.89
CA GLU A 81 3.96 -3.18 -4.28
C GLU A 81 3.40 -4.60 -4.29
N CYS A 82 2.44 -4.87 -5.16
CA CYS A 82 1.88 -6.20 -5.36
C CYS A 82 1.85 -6.53 -6.85
N ASP A 83 2.24 -7.75 -7.21
CA ASP A 83 2.29 -8.23 -8.61
C ASP A 83 0.90 -8.57 -9.20
N CYS A 84 -0.20 -8.31 -8.50
CA CYS A 84 -1.55 -8.55 -8.99
C CYS A 84 -2.08 -7.40 -9.85
N ASP A 85 -2.93 -7.74 -10.84
CA ASP A 85 -3.55 -6.76 -11.74
C ASP A 85 -4.29 -5.64 -10.97
N GLY A 86 -4.93 -5.99 -9.85
CA GLY A 86 -5.65 -5.02 -9.03
C GLY A 86 -4.75 -3.89 -8.53
N HIS A 87 -3.49 -4.19 -8.20
CA HIS A 87 -2.52 -3.18 -7.79
C HIS A 87 -1.93 -2.48 -9.02
N HIS A 88 -1.50 -3.22 -10.03
CA HIS A 88 -0.93 -2.66 -11.26
C HIS A 88 -1.79 -1.55 -11.90
N PHE A 89 -3.12 -1.66 -11.82
CA PHE A 89 -4.04 -0.69 -12.44
C PHE A 89 -4.60 0.38 -11.50
N ARG A 90 -4.43 0.26 -10.17
CA ARG A 90 -5.13 1.11 -9.19
C ARG A 90 -4.29 1.49 -7.97
N ASP A 91 -3.05 1.01 -7.89
CA ASP A 91 -2.14 1.11 -6.76
C ASP A 91 -2.73 0.59 -5.43
N TRP A 92 -3.87 -0.13 -5.51
CA TRP A 92 -4.64 -0.60 -4.37
C TRP A 92 -5.35 -1.93 -4.67
N CYS A 93 -4.95 -2.97 -3.95
CA CYS A 93 -5.52 -4.31 -4.10
C CYS A 93 -5.88 -4.94 -2.74
N ALA A 94 -6.58 -6.07 -2.78
CA ALA A 94 -6.97 -6.77 -1.58
C ALA A 94 -5.79 -7.34 -0.77
N HIS A 95 -4.64 -7.62 -1.42
CA HIS A 95 -3.43 -8.11 -0.75
C HIS A 95 -2.76 -7.02 0.08
N VAL A 96 -2.56 -5.83 -0.49
CA VAL A 96 -2.05 -4.65 0.23
C VAL A 96 -3.03 -4.23 1.34
N ALA A 97 -4.33 -4.23 1.02
CA ALA A 97 -5.38 -3.98 2.01
C ALA A 97 -5.31 -4.95 3.20
N LEU A 98 -5.02 -6.24 2.97
CA LEU A 98 -4.88 -7.22 4.04
C LEU A 98 -3.67 -6.93 4.92
N LEU A 99 -2.50 -6.60 4.34
CA LEU A 99 -1.31 -6.27 5.13
C LEU A 99 -1.55 -5.03 5.99
N TRP A 100 -2.16 -3.99 5.41
CA TRP A 100 -2.56 -2.81 6.16
C TRP A 100 -3.54 -3.15 7.29
N TRP A 101 -4.58 -3.95 7.01
CA TRP A 101 -5.55 -4.37 8.01
C TRP A 101 -4.90 -5.08 9.20
N ARG A 102 -4.02 -6.07 8.93
CA ARG A 102 -3.34 -6.80 10.00
C ARG A 102 -2.37 -5.91 10.78
N TRP A 103 -1.61 -5.05 10.10
CA TRP A 103 -0.69 -4.12 10.77
C TRP A 103 -1.43 -3.14 11.67
N SER A 104 -2.55 -2.57 11.20
CA SER A 104 -3.39 -1.66 11.99
C SER A 104 -4.00 -2.29 13.25
N ARG A 105 -3.93 -3.62 13.37
CA ARG A 105 -4.49 -4.41 14.46
C ARG A 105 -3.43 -5.16 15.28
N GLU A 106 -2.16 -4.80 15.12
CA GLU A 106 -1.05 -5.44 15.84
C GLU A 106 -0.87 -6.93 15.51
N ASP A 107 -1.35 -7.37 14.35
CA ASP A 107 -1.28 -8.77 13.85
C ASP A 107 -0.25 -8.93 12.71
N LEU A 108 0.59 -7.92 12.48
CA LEU A 108 1.68 -7.96 11.51
C LEU A 108 2.81 -7.03 11.97
N GLY A 109 4.06 -7.49 11.93
CA GLY A 109 5.23 -6.62 12.11
C GLY A 109 5.73 -6.12 10.76
N VAL A 110 5.97 -4.81 10.64
CA VAL A 110 6.52 -4.16 9.43
C VAL A 110 7.88 -3.57 9.76
N THR A 111 8.89 -3.91 8.96
CA THR A 111 10.27 -3.44 9.20
C THR A 111 10.52 -2.10 8.51
N ASP A 112 11.13 -1.19 9.25
CA ASP A 112 11.83 -0.01 8.73
C ASP A 112 13.21 -0.43 8.24
N LEU A 113 13.45 -0.24 6.94
CA LEU A 113 14.66 -0.68 6.28
C LEU A 113 15.84 0.28 6.48
N ASP A 114 15.59 1.51 6.93
CA ASP A 114 16.65 2.46 7.27
C ASP A 114 17.22 2.21 8.66
N THR A 115 16.36 1.82 9.60
CA THR A 115 16.74 1.59 11.02
C THR A 115 16.88 0.12 11.39
N GLY A 116 16.22 -0.78 10.64
CA GLY A 116 16.08 -2.19 10.97
C GLY A 116 15.05 -2.49 12.06
N GLU A 117 14.35 -1.47 12.58
CA GLU A 117 13.31 -1.65 13.59
C GLU A 117 12.06 -2.29 13.01
N THR A 118 11.30 -3.02 13.82
CA THR A 118 10.01 -3.59 13.41
C THR A 118 8.88 -2.96 14.20
N TYR A 119 7.96 -2.32 13.50
CA TYR A 119 6.76 -1.72 14.04
C TYR A 119 5.61 -2.72 14.05
N LEU A 120 5.01 -2.96 15.21
CA LEU A 120 3.85 -3.85 15.35
C LEU A 120 2.53 -3.17 14.91
N SER A 121 2.49 -1.84 14.88
CA SER A 121 1.37 -1.05 14.36
C SER A 121 1.89 0.17 13.62
N PRO A 122 1.09 0.77 12.71
CA PRO A 122 1.48 1.98 12.00
C PRO A 122 1.86 3.10 12.99
N PRO A 123 3.08 3.67 12.88
CA PRO A 123 3.44 4.87 13.61
C PRO A 123 2.44 6.01 13.41
N TRP A 124 2.33 6.91 14.38
CA TRP A 124 1.34 8.01 14.36
C TRP A 124 1.49 8.98 13.19
N TRP A 125 2.68 9.06 12.56
CA TRP A 125 2.92 9.88 11.38
C TRP A 125 2.47 9.23 10.06
N PHE A 126 2.03 7.96 10.07
CA PHE A 126 1.42 7.28 8.92
C PHE A 126 -0.06 7.60 8.75
N SER A 127 -0.50 8.79 9.15
CA SER A 127 -1.91 9.16 9.24
C SER A 127 -2.60 9.09 7.87
N VAL A 128 -3.44 8.08 7.67
CA VAL A 128 -4.15 7.80 6.40
C VAL A 128 -5.31 8.74 6.16
N ASP A 129 -5.81 9.40 7.21
CA ASP A 129 -6.90 10.37 7.08
C ASP A 129 -6.42 11.69 6.42
N ASP A 130 -5.12 12.01 6.46
CA ASP A 130 -4.55 13.19 5.79
C ASP A 130 -4.51 13.02 4.26
N ALA A 131 -4.31 11.79 3.75
CA ALA A 131 -4.34 11.50 2.32
C ALA A 131 -5.74 11.69 1.68
N GLU A 132 -6.81 11.54 2.47
CA GLU A 132 -8.17 11.87 2.01
C GLU A 132 -8.37 13.40 1.94
N ALA A 133 -7.74 14.16 2.84
CA ALA A 133 -7.78 15.62 2.85
C ALA A 133 -6.96 16.23 1.69
N ASP A 134 -5.72 15.81 1.48
CA ASP A 134 -4.85 16.27 0.38
C ASP A 134 -5.50 16.07 -1.00
N ARG A 135 -6.20 14.96 -1.21
CA ARG A 135 -6.90 14.72 -2.49
C ARG A 135 -8.19 15.52 -2.63
N ALA A 136 -8.92 15.73 -1.53
CA ALA A 136 -10.07 16.63 -1.56
C ALA A 136 -9.64 18.07 -1.91
N GLU A 137 -8.47 18.51 -1.44
CA GLU A 137 -7.88 19.80 -1.82
C GLU A 137 -7.40 19.83 -3.28
N ALA A 138 -6.79 18.75 -3.77
CA ALA A 138 -6.38 18.64 -5.17
C ALA A 138 -7.57 18.66 -6.15
N ASP A 139 -8.66 17.96 -5.83
CA ASP A 139 -9.90 17.91 -6.64
C ASP A 139 -10.72 19.21 -6.55
N ALA A 140 -10.58 19.97 -5.44
CA ALA A 140 -11.22 21.26 -5.25
C ALA A 140 -10.53 22.43 -5.97
N SER A 141 -9.45 22.19 -6.73
CA SER A 141 -8.82 23.22 -7.56
C SER A 141 -9.81 23.68 -8.65
N PRO A 142 -10.26 24.94 -8.66
CA PRO A 142 -11.23 25.40 -9.64
C PRO A 142 -10.64 25.34 -11.05
N PRO A 143 -11.44 25.03 -12.08
CA PRO A 143 -10.95 25.08 -13.46
C PRO A 143 -10.44 26.48 -13.73
N ALA A 144 -9.20 26.57 -14.22
CA ALA A 144 -8.62 27.81 -14.70
C ALA A 144 -9.59 28.44 -15.70
N VAL A 145 -10.19 29.57 -15.31
CA VAL A 145 -11.03 30.39 -16.19
C VAL A 145 -10.16 30.83 -17.35
N ALA A 146 -10.39 30.25 -18.52
CA ALA A 146 -9.83 30.74 -19.77
C ALA A 146 -10.58 32.02 -20.14
N ASP A 147 -9.99 33.17 -19.82
CA ASP A 147 -10.45 34.50 -20.24
C ASP A 147 -10.23 34.66 -21.74
N GLY A 148 -11.20 34.19 -22.52
CA GLY A 148 -11.23 34.31 -23.98
C GLY A 148 -11.73 35.69 -24.41
N GLY A 149 -10.92 36.72 -24.18
CA GLY A 149 -11.12 38.03 -24.79
C GLY A 149 -10.90 37.97 -26.31
N VAL A 150 -11.94 38.22 -27.10
CA VAL A 150 -11.81 38.59 -28.51
C VAL A 150 -12.63 39.84 -28.79
N ASP A 151 -11.89 40.93 -28.94
CA ASP A 151 -12.28 42.21 -29.52
C ASP A 151 -12.71 41.99 -30.98
N ARG A 152 -13.93 42.40 -31.34
CA ARG A 152 -14.27 43.03 -32.64
C ARG A 152 -15.71 43.53 -32.70
#